data_AF-A0A957HBQ5-F1
#
_entry.id   AF-A0A957HBQ5-F1
#
_cell.length_a   1.000
_cell.length_b   1.000
_cell.length_c   1.000
_cell.angle_alpha   90.00
_cell.angle_beta   90.00
_cell.angle_gamma   90.00
#
_symmetry.space_group_name_H-M   'P 1'
#
loop_
_entity.id
_entity.type
_entity.pdbx_description
1 polymer ?
#
loop_
_entity_poly.entity_id
_entity_poly.type
_entity_poly.pdbx_seq_one_letter_code
_entity_poly.pdbx_strand_id
1 'polypeptide(L)'
;MSDDPKAVVERFFYEAINDRKLEILQEIITPDFRGSILEYEQTWSTREELTAALARVFVAFPDYHQVIHDWIVDGDKVVARWTTTGTHQGPYNGVAPTGKV
;
A
#
# COMPACT_ATOMS: atom_id res chain seq x y z
N MET A 1 -10.55 -14.64 10.01
CA MET A 1 -9.97 -13.28 9.90
C MET A 1 -9.68 -12.81 11.32
N SER A 2 -8.61 -12.04 11.53
CA SER A 2 -8.25 -11.55 12.87
C SER A 2 -9.41 -10.70 13.42
N ASP A 3 -9.79 -10.90 14.68
CA ASP A 3 -10.77 -10.05 15.37
C ASP A 3 -10.19 -8.66 15.72
N ASP A 4 -8.89 -8.44 15.45
CA ASP A 4 -8.23 -7.14 15.57
C ASP A 4 -8.07 -6.48 14.18
N PRO A 5 -8.81 -5.39 13.88
CA PRO A 5 -8.70 -4.68 12.61
C PRO A 5 -7.33 -4.02 12.43
N LYS A 6 -6.65 -3.61 13.52
CA LYS A 6 -5.30 -3.04 13.42
C LYS A 6 -4.32 -4.07 12.92
N ALA A 7 -4.38 -5.30 13.43
CA ALA A 7 -3.51 -6.38 12.98
C ALA A 7 -3.65 -6.63 11.46
N VAL A 8 -4.86 -6.55 10.90
CA VAL A 8 -5.07 -6.68 9.45
C VAL A 8 -4.34 -5.58 8.68
N VAL A 9 -4.43 -4.34 9.14
CA VAL A 9 -3.77 -3.19 8.49
C VAL A 9 -2.25 -3.23 8.68
N GLU A 10 -1.74 -3.70 9.82
CA GLU A 10 -0.30 -3.92 10.01
C GLU A 10 0.28 -4.91 9.00
N ARG A 11 -0.45 -6.00 8.69
CA ARG A 11 -0.03 -6.93 7.63
C ARG A 11 0.05 -6.25 6.26
N PHE A 12 -0.86 -5.32 5.97
CA PHE A 12 -0.81 -4.53 4.74
C PHE A 12 0.47 -3.68 4.66
N PHE A 13 0.76 -2.89 5.70
CA PHE A 13 1.93 -2.00 5.70
C PHE A 13 3.27 -2.75 5.80
N TYR A 14 3.36 -3.72 6.69
CA TYR A 14 4.63 -4.40 6.95
C TYR A 14 4.88 -5.56 5.98
N GLU A 15 3.89 -6.42 5.73
CA GLU A 15 4.12 -7.60 4.90
C GLU A 15 3.89 -7.31 3.41
N ALA A 16 2.73 -6.76 3.04
CA ALA A 16 2.42 -6.52 1.63
C ALA A 16 3.28 -5.38 1.05
N ILE A 17 3.44 -4.28 1.79
CA ILE A 17 4.25 -3.14 1.35
C ILE A 17 5.73 -3.36 1.65
N ASN A 18 6.16 -3.35 2.91
CA ASN A 18 7.59 -3.31 3.23
C ASN A 18 8.33 -4.61 2.88
N ASP A 19 7.74 -5.78 3.11
CA ASP A 19 8.33 -7.09 2.75
C ASP A 19 8.04 -7.53 1.31
N ARG A 20 7.25 -6.76 0.54
CA ARG A 20 6.87 -7.04 -0.86
C ARG A 20 6.06 -8.32 -1.07
N LYS A 21 5.36 -8.81 -0.04
CA LYS A 21 4.54 -10.04 -0.10
C LYS A 21 3.12 -9.74 -0.59
N LEU A 22 2.99 -9.40 -1.86
CA LEU A 22 1.69 -9.02 -2.45
C LEU A 22 0.66 -10.15 -2.40
N GLU A 23 1.08 -11.40 -2.30
CA GLU A 23 0.22 -12.57 -2.13
C GLU A 23 -0.65 -12.47 -0.86
N ILE A 24 -0.21 -11.76 0.18
CA ILE A 24 -0.99 -11.58 1.43
C ILE A 24 -2.26 -10.77 1.19
N LEU A 25 -2.30 -9.93 0.14
CA LEU A 25 -3.53 -9.23 -0.24
C LEU A 25 -4.65 -10.22 -0.53
N GLN A 26 -4.34 -11.48 -0.88
CA GLN A 26 -5.30 -12.56 -1.08
C GLN A 26 -5.99 -13.04 0.22
N GLU A 27 -5.44 -12.69 1.37
CA GLU A 27 -5.97 -13.03 2.70
C GLU A 27 -6.65 -11.86 3.39
N ILE A 28 -6.12 -10.64 3.22
CA ILE A 28 -6.51 -9.48 4.06
C ILE A 28 -7.46 -8.49 3.39
N ILE A 29 -7.60 -8.54 2.06
CA ILE A 29 -8.48 -7.64 1.30
C ILE A 29 -9.76 -8.37 0.90
N THR A 30 -10.96 -7.86 1.18
CA THR A 30 -12.18 -8.56 0.77
C THR A 30 -12.41 -8.49 -0.75
N PRO A 31 -13.17 -9.42 -1.37
CA PRO A 31 -13.49 -9.35 -2.81
C PRO A 31 -14.27 -8.09 -3.22
N ASP A 32 -15.00 -7.48 -2.30
CA ASP A 32 -15.77 -6.25 -2.48
C ASP A 32 -15.00 -4.97 -2.07
N PHE A 33 -13.68 -5.09 -1.91
CA PHE A 33 -12.80 -3.98 -1.54
C PHE A 33 -13.02 -2.73 -2.42
N ARG A 34 -12.99 -1.57 -1.77
CA ARG A 34 -12.98 -0.25 -2.42
C ARG A 34 -11.85 0.57 -1.82
N GLY A 35 -10.88 0.90 -2.65
CA GLY A 35 -9.76 1.78 -2.29
C GLY A 35 -9.84 3.09 -3.05
N SER A 36 -9.34 4.17 -2.47
CA SER A 36 -9.16 5.44 -3.18
C SER A 36 -7.93 6.20 -2.70
N ILE A 37 -7.24 6.88 -3.61
CA ILE A 37 -6.31 7.97 -3.30
C ILE A 37 -6.99 9.27 -3.70
N LEU A 38 -7.33 10.08 -2.70
CA LEU A 38 -8.03 11.35 -2.90
C LEU A 38 -7.21 12.33 -3.76
N GLU A 39 -5.90 12.40 -3.56
CA GLU A 39 -5.01 13.34 -4.27
C GLU A 39 -4.99 13.12 -5.79
N TYR A 40 -5.15 11.87 -6.25
CA TYR A 40 -5.05 11.50 -7.67
C TYR A 40 -6.38 11.08 -8.29
N GLU A 41 -7.50 11.28 -7.58
CA GLU A 41 -8.83 10.78 -7.96
C GLU A 41 -8.81 9.28 -8.37
N GLN A 42 -7.84 8.53 -7.85
CA GLN A 42 -7.62 7.15 -8.21
C GLN A 42 -8.48 6.26 -7.33
N THR A 43 -9.20 5.32 -7.93
CA THR A 43 -9.97 4.30 -7.21
C THR A 43 -9.55 2.91 -7.64
N TRP A 44 -9.71 1.95 -6.74
CA TRP A 44 -9.58 0.52 -7.01
C TRP A 44 -10.83 -0.17 -6.52
N SER A 45 -11.42 -0.98 -7.39
CA SER A 45 -12.64 -1.73 -7.12
C SER A 45 -12.39 -3.21 -6.90
N THR A 46 -11.14 -3.67 -7.08
CA THR A 46 -10.75 -5.06 -6.85
C THR A 46 -9.38 -5.16 -6.17
N ARG A 47 -9.13 -6.31 -5.53
CA ARG A 47 -7.82 -6.63 -4.93
C ARG A 47 -6.74 -6.80 -6.01
N GLU A 48 -7.09 -7.28 -7.19
CA GLU A 48 -6.18 -7.43 -8.33
C GLU A 48 -5.69 -6.07 -8.83
N GLU A 49 -6.58 -5.07 -8.90
CA GLU A 49 -6.23 -3.71 -9.29
C GLU A 49 -5.27 -3.05 -8.28
N LEU A 50 -5.53 -3.23 -6.98
CA LEU A 50 -4.63 -2.79 -5.90
C LEU A 50 -3.27 -3.48 -5.99
N THR A 51 -3.26 -4.80 -6.19
CA THR A 51 -2.04 -5.61 -6.32
C THR A 51 -1.20 -5.12 -7.50
N ALA A 52 -1.83 -4.92 -8.66
CA ALA A 52 -1.15 -4.40 -9.84
C ALA A 52 -0.62 -2.97 -9.64
N ALA A 53 -1.34 -2.13 -8.88
CA ALA A 53 -0.87 -0.79 -8.54
C ALA A 53 0.38 -0.80 -7.66
N LEU A 54 0.39 -1.62 -6.59
CA LEU A 54 1.55 -1.76 -5.72
C LEU A 54 2.75 -2.38 -6.46
N ALA A 55 2.52 -3.37 -7.32
CA ALA A 55 3.58 -3.95 -8.15
C ALA A 55 4.25 -2.88 -9.04
N ARG A 56 3.48 -1.98 -9.66
CA ARG A 56 4.03 -0.86 -10.43
C ARG A 56 4.84 0.10 -9.57
N VAL A 57 4.37 0.40 -8.36
CA VAL A 57 5.13 1.23 -7.40
C VAL A 57 6.48 0.58 -7.08
N PHE A 58 6.53 -0.73 -6.83
CA PHE A 58 7.78 -1.40 -6.48
C PHE A 58 8.76 -1.51 -7.66
N VAL A 59 8.27 -1.55 -8.89
CA VAL A 59 9.13 -1.44 -10.08
C VAL A 59 9.71 -0.03 -10.20
N ALA A 60 8.91 1.00 -9.95
CA ALA A 60 9.34 2.39 -10.00
C ALA A 60 10.30 2.77 -8.86
N PHE A 61 10.08 2.22 -7.67
CA PHE A 61 10.78 2.50 -6.43
C PHE A 61 11.18 1.18 -5.75
N PRO A 62 12.29 0.54 -6.17
CA PRO A 62 12.69 -0.77 -5.64
C PRO A 62 12.88 -0.79 -4.12
N ASP A 63 13.37 0.33 -3.57
CA ASP A 63 13.60 0.61 -2.15
C ASP A 63 12.42 1.32 -1.46
N TYR A 64 11.21 1.27 -2.04
CA TYR A 64 10.00 1.84 -1.45
C TYR A 64 9.78 1.33 -0.01
N HIS A 65 9.66 2.21 0.96
CA HIS A 65 9.50 1.82 2.34
C HIS A 65 8.57 2.78 3.07
N GLN A 66 7.74 2.24 3.96
CA GLN A 66 6.83 3.02 4.78
C GLN A 66 7.17 2.86 6.27
N VAL A 67 7.38 3.97 6.95
CA VAL A 67 7.56 4.05 8.40
C VAL A 67 6.26 4.56 9.01
N ILE A 68 5.64 3.75 9.86
CA ILE A 68 4.43 4.14 10.58
C ILE A 68 4.81 4.89 11.85
N HIS A 69 4.18 6.04 12.06
CA HIS A 69 4.40 6.90 13.22
C HIS A 69 3.31 6.74 14.28
N ASP A 70 2.05 6.68 13.86
CA ASP A 70 0.90 6.55 14.76
C ASP A 70 -0.17 5.64 14.19
N TRP A 71 -0.94 5.05 15.10
CA TRP A 71 -2.17 4.31 14.83
C TRP A 71 -3.32 4.93 15.61
N ILE A 72 -4.47 5.09 14.97
CA ILE A 72 -5.75 5.40 15.63
C ILE A 72 -6.72 4.29 15.25
N VAL A 73 -7.33 3.65 16.25
CA VAL A 73 -8.32 2.59 16.07
C VAL A 73 -9.63 3.03 16.69
N ASP A 74 -10.70 3.02 15.90
CA ASP A 74 -12.06 3.34 16.34
C ASP A 74 -13.03 2.28 15.78
N GLY A 75 -13.37 1.31 16.63
CA GLY A 75 -14.16 0.15 16.23
C GLY A 75 -13.50 -0.64 15.10
N ASP A 76 -14.14 -0.64 13.93
CA ASP A 76 -13.68 -1.30 12.70
C ASP A 76 -12.76 -0.43 11.83
N LYS A 77 -12.49 0.81 12.23
CA LYS A 77 -11.69 1.78 11.45
C LYS A 77 -10.29 1.88 12.02
N VAL A 78 -9.32 1.90 11.11
CA VAL A 78 -7.90 2.08 11.43
C VAL A 78 -7.34 3.20 10.58
N VAL A 79 -6.67 4.14 11.22
CA VAL A 79 -5.93 5.22 10.57
C VAL A 79 -4.46 5.08 10.93
N ALA A 80 -3.60 5.13 9.92
CA ALA A 80 -2.16 5.19 10.09
C ALA A 80 -1.66 6.58 9.70
N ARG A 81 -0.70 7.11 10.46
CA ARG A 81 0.14 8.23 10.00
C ARG A 81 1.50 7.67 9.65
N TRP A 82 1.97 7.87 8.42
CA TRP A 82 3.24 7.27 7.97
C TRP A 82 4.07 8.23 7.11
N THR A 83 5.35 7.89 6.93
CA THR A 83 6.23 8.47 5.92
C THR A 83 6.64 7.40 4.93
N THR A 84 6.63 7.75 3.66
CA THR A 84 7.12 6.90 2.57
C THR A 84 8.46 7.42 2.07
N THR A 85 9.39 6.53 1.76
CA THR A 85 10.66 6.82 1.07
C THR A 85 10.85 5.88 -0.11
N GLY A 86 11.54 6.31 -1.17
CA GLY A 86 11.97 5.42 -2.25
C GLY A 86 12.70 6.19 -3.35
N THR A 87 13.72 5.57 -3.94
CA THR A 87 14.50 6.11 -5.05
C THR A 87 13.81 5.79 -6.38
N HIS A 88 13.52 6.81 -7.18
CA HIS A 88 12.85 6.66 -8.47
C HIS A 88 13.78 6.05 -9.55
N GLN A 89 13.71 4.73 -9.71
CA GLN A 89 14.58 3.93 -10.59
C GLN A 89 13.85 3.29 -11.78
N GLY A 90 12.52 3.23 -11.76
CA GLY A 90 11.69 2.79 -12.89
C GLY A 90 10.69 3.86 -13.32
N PRO A 91 10.04 3.73 -14.49
CA PRO A 91 9.02 4.69 -14.93
C PRO A 91 7.79 4.68 -14.03
N TYR A 92 7.28 5.86 -13.69
CA TYR A 92 6.11 6.01 -12.82
C TYR A 92 5.21 7.15 -13.27
N ASN A 93 3.90 6.89 -13.43
CA ASN A 93 2.90 7.89 -13.82
C ASN A 93 3.31 8.79 -15.00
N GLY A 94 3.93 8.21 -16.03
CA GLY A 94 4.39 8.93 -17.23
C GLY A 94 5.73 9.66 -17.08
N VAL A 95 6.38 9.57 -15.91
CA VAL A 95 7.68 10.17 -15.64
C VAL A 95 8.78 9.10 -15.76
N ALA A 96 9.86 9.44 -16.47
CA ALA A 96 11.05 8.60 -16.56
C ALA A 96 11.81 8.57 -15.22
N PRO A 97 12.59 7.51 -14.93
CA PRO A 97 13.33 7.41 -13.67
C PRO A 97 14.27 8.60 -13.46
N THR A 98 14.17 9.24 -12.30
CA THR A 98 14.92 10.46 -11.99
C THR A 98 16.17 10.21 -11.15
N GLY A 99 16.29 9.03 -10.53
CA GLY A 99 17.37 8.69 -9.60
C GLY A 99 17.33 9.46 -8.27
N LYS A 100 16.23 10.15 -7.97
CA LYS A 100 16.04 10.93 -6.73
C LYS A 100 15.18 10.15 -5.73
N VAL A 101 15.43 10.42 -4.44
CA VAL A 101 14.58 10.03 -3.30
C VAL A 101 13.41 11.00 -3.17
#